data_AF-A0A380DXC5-F1
#
_entry.id   AF-A0A380DXC5-F1
#
_cell.length_a   1.000
_cell.length_b   1.000
_cell.length_c   1.000
_cell.angle_alpha   90.00
_cell.angle_beta   90.00
_cell.angle_gamma   90.00
#
_symmetry.space_group_name_H-M   'P 1'
#
loop_
_entity.id
_entity.type
_entity.pdbx_description
1 polymer ?
#
loop_
_entity_poly.entity_id
_entity_poly.type
_entity_poly.pdbx_seq_one_letter_code
_entity_poly.pdbx_strand_id
1 'polypeptide(L)'
;MTDYVTKYAKKVVSGEILASLKNIQVCKRHLSFMENPPNGCHWDNHLSNKAIKFVEMLPDPKTNQPMPLMEFQKFIVGSLYGWRRGQYRMFTKAYISMARKQGKSLIVSGMSVNELLFGQYPKFNRQIYVASSTYKQAQTIFKMASQQVNLMRSKSKFIREKTDVRKDRH
;
A
#
# COMPACT_ATOMS: atom_id res chain seq x y z
N MET A 1 1.09 -12.58 15.27
CA MET A 1 0.74 -12.20 13.87
C MET A 1 2.00 -12.26 13.01
N THR A 2 1.94 -12.85 11.82
CA THR A 2 3.10 -13.00 10.92
C THR A 2 3.63 -11.64 10.45
N ASP A 3 4.93 -11.41 10.57
CA ASP A 3 5.59 -10.25 9.96
C ASP A 3 6.02 -10.57 8.52
N TYR A 4 5.15 -10.23 7.56
CA TYR A 4 5.43 -10.48 6.14
C TYR A 4 6.63 -9.68 5.61
N VAL A 5 6.91 -8.51 6.18
CA VAL A 5 7.97 -7.63 5.71
C VAL A 5 9.32 -8.17 6.15
N THR A 6 9.46 -8.49 7.45
CA THR A 6 10.67 -9.13 7.98
C THR A 6 10.90 -10.49 7.33
N LYS A 7 9.83 -11.28 7.11
CA LYS A 7 9.94 -12.59 6.45
C LYS A 7 10.50 -12.46 5.02
N TYR A 8 9.93 -11.58 4.19
CA TYR A 8 10.44 -11.34 2.84
C TYR A 8 11.88 -10.82 2.86
N ALA A 9 12.20 -9.89 3.76
CA ALA A 9 13.55 -9.35 3.87
C ALA A 9 14.59 -10.43 4.18
N LYS A 10 14.29 -11.35 5.11
CA LYS A 10 15.17 -12.49 5.43
C LYS A 10 15.41 -13.39 4.22
N LYS A 11 14.34 -13.76 3.50
CA LYS A 11 14.44 -14.61 2.29
C LYS A 11 15.28 -13.98 1.17
N VAL A 12 15.14 -12.66 0.97
CA VAL A 12 15.93 -11.93 -0.03
C VAL A 12 17.41 -11.87 0.37
N VAL A 13 17.69 -11.61 1.66
CA VAL A 13 19.07 -11.49 2.15
C VAL A 13 19.79 -12.83 2.22
N SER A 14 19.07 -13.92 2.51
CA SER A 14 19.62 -15.28 2.49
C SER A 14 19.86 -15.84 1.09
N GLY A 15 19.30 -15.21 0.05
CA GLY A 15 19.37 -15.68 -1.33
C GLY A 15 18.29 -16.71 -1.71
N GLU A 16 17.34 -17.02 -0.82
CA GLU A 16 16.17 -17.87 -1.16
C GLU A 16 15.34 -17.23 -2.27
N ILE A 17 15.21 -15.91 -2.25
CA ILE A 17 14.57 -15.13 -3.33
C ILE A 17 15.64 -14.35 -4.07
N LEU A 18 15.85 -14.70 -5.34
CA LEU A 18 16.72 -13.94 -6.22
C LEU A 18 16.17 -12.52 -6.41
N ALA A 19 16.98 -11.52 -6.07
CA ALA A 19 16.60 -10.12 -6.17
C ALA A 19 17.77 -9.26 -6.64
N SER A 20 17.48 -8.09 -7.20
CA SER A 20 18.51 -7.13 -7.59
C SER A 20 19.27 -6.59 -6.37
N LEU A 21 20.49 -6.09 -6.58
CA LEU A 21 21.30 -5.49 -5.52
C LEU A 21 20.55 -4.41 -4.73
N LYS A 22 19.77 -3.57 -5.41
CA LYS A 22 18.95 -2.53 -4.77
C LYS A 22 17.88 -3.12 -3.86
N ASN A 23 17.20 -4.19 -4.28
CA ASN A 23 16.20 -4.86 -3.44
C ASN A 23 16.84 -5.54 -2.22
N ILE A 24 18.00 -6.18 -2.41
CA ILE A 24 18.78 -6.76 -1.31
C ILE A 24 19.17 -5.67 -0.30
N GLN A 25 19.69 -4.53 -0.76
CA GLN A 25 20.05 -3.41 0.10
C GLN A 25 18.87 -2.86 0.92
N VAL A 26 17.69 -2.72 0.30
CA VAL A 26 16.48 -2.26 1.02
C VAL A 26 16.03 -3.30 2.06
N CYS A 27 16.15 -4.60 1.77
CA CYS A 27 15.86 -5.67 2.73
C CYS A 27 16.87 -5.68 3.89
N LYS A 28 18.18 -5.55 3.61
CA LYS A 28 19.22 -5.40 4.63
C LYS A 28 18.98 -4.18 5.51
N ARG A 29 18.59 -3.05 4.92
CA ARG A 29 18.23 -1.83 5.67
C ARG A 29 17.06 -2.08 6.61
N HIS A 30 16.01 -2.76 6.15
CA HIS A 30 14.88 -3.11 7.01
C HIS A 30 15.33 -3.95 8.21
N LEU A 31 16.13 -5.02 7.98
CA LEU A 31 16.64 -5.86 9.06
C LEU A 31 17.56 -5.09 10.01
N SER A 32 18.43 -4.23 9.50
CA SER A 32 19.28 -3.36 10.32
C SER A 32 18.46 -2.39 11.18
N PHE A 33 17.38 -1.81 10.66
CA PHE A 33 16.49 -0.95 11.45
C PHE A 33 15.71 -1.73 12.51
N MET A 34 15.46 -3.03 12.30
CA MET A 34 14.83 -3.89 13.32
C MET A 34 15.75 -4.09 14.53
N GLU A 35 17.06 -4.10 14.33
CA GLU A 35 18.06 -4.22 15.39
C GLU A 35 18.38 -2.87 16.04
N ASN A 36 18.58 -1.85 15.20
CA ASN A 36 18.92 -0.50 15.63
C ASN A 36 18.05 0.53 14.88
N PRO A 37 16.83 0.82 15.39
CA PRO A 37 15.93 1.74 14.74
C PRO A 37 16.46 3.18 14.79
N PRO A 38 16.28 3.98 13.72
CA PRO A 38 16.62 5.40 13.76
C PRO A 38 15.90 6.14 14.89
N ASN A 39 16.50 7.22 15.40
CA ASN A 39 15.98 7.92 16.58
C ASN A 39 14.49 8.32 16.44
N GLY A 40 13.69 7.98 17.46
CA GLY A 40 12.25 8.22 17.51
C GLY A 40 11.43 7.37 16.54
N CYS A 41 12.05 6.42 15.82
CA CYS A 41 11.37 5.52 14.91
C CYS A 41 11.15 4.15 15.55
N HIS A 42 10.07 3.47 15.15
CA HIS A 42 9.77 2.11 15.59
C HIS A 42 9.05 1.32 14.50
N TRP A 43 9.14 0.00 14.59
CA TRP A 43 8.41 -0.91 13.71
C TRP A 43 7.06 -1.29 14.33
N ASP A 44 5.99 -1.01 13.62
CA ASP A 44 4.64 -1.42 13.97
C ASP A 44 4.14 -2.50 12.99
N ASN A 45 4.33 -3.76 13.39
CA ASN A 45 3.87 -4.92 12.62
C ASN A 45 2.33 -4.96 12.52
N HIS A 46 1.61 -4.35 13.46
CA HIS A 46 0.15 -4.30 13.41
C HIS A 46 -0.35 -3.41 12.28
N LEU A 47 0.16 -2.17 12.22
CA LEU A 47 -0.17 -1.22 11.15
C LEU A 47 0.29 -1.73 9.78
N SER A 48 1.47 -2.34 9.71
CA SER A 48 1.98 -3.00 8.50
C SER A 48 0.99 -4.03 7.95
N ASN A 49 0.59 -5.00 8.78
CA ASN A 49 -0.35 -6.05 8.40
C ASN A 49 -1.76 -5.52 8.12
N LYS A 50 -2.21 -4.50 8.85
CA LYS A 50 -3.52 -3.88 8.61
C LYS A 50 -3.58 -3.30 7.20
N ALA A 51 -2.53 -2.59 6.76
CA ALA A 51 -2.45 -2.05 5.40
C ALA A 51 -2.35 -3.17 4.35
N ILE A 52 -1.52 -4.20 4.59
CA ILE A 52 -1.41 -5.36 3.67
C ILE A 52 -2.77 -6.04 3.48
N LYS A 53 -3.43 -6.40 4.58
CA LYS A 53 -4.74 -7.07 4.55
C LYS A 53 -5.80 -6.22 3.88
N PHE A 54 -5.79 -4.91 4.12
CA PHE A 54 -6.73 -4.01 3.46
C PHE A 54 -6.53 -4.02 1.94
N VAL A 55 -5.29 -3.88 1.47
CA VAL A 55 -5.00 -3.89 0.02
C VAL A 55 -5.31 -5.25 -0.59
N GLU A 56 -5.03 -6.37 0.09
CA GLU A 56 -5.40 -7.73 -0.37
C GLU A 56 -6.90 -7.95 -0.48
N MET A 57 -7.69 -7.31 0.40
CA MET A 57 -9.16 -7.41 0.37
C MET A 57 -9.78 -6.67 -0.81
N LEU A 58 -9.07 -5.70 -1.38
CA LEU A 58 -9.61 -4.90 -2.48
C LEU A 58 -9.75 -5.76 -3.74
N PRO A 59 -10.94 -5.78 -4.36
CA PRO A 59 -11.15 -6.53 -5.57
C PRO A 59 -10.35 -5.95 -6.74
N ASP A 60 -9.85 -6.82 -7.62
CA ASP A 60 -9.42 -6.39 -8.95
C ASP A 60 -10.67 -5.96 -9.73
N PRO A 61 -10.75 -4.72 -10.25
CA PRO A 61 -11.93 -4.27 -10.95
C PRO A 61 -12.30 -5.08 -12.20
N LYS A 62 -11.36 -5.87 -12.75
CA LYS A 62 -11.61 -6.75 -13.89
C LYS A 62 -12.30 -8.06 -13.51
N THR A 63 -11.94 -8.62 -12.36
CA THR A 63 -12.40 -9.96 -11.93
C THR A 63 -13.44 -9.87 -10.81
N ASN A 64 -13.55 -8.71 -10.15
CA ASN A 64 -14.35 -8.46 -8.97
C ASN A 64 -14.00 -9.37 -7.77
N GLN A 65 -12.82 -10.01 -7.82
CA GLN A 65 -12.30 -10.90 -6.79
C GLN A 65 -11.09 -10.26 -6.10
N PRO A 66 -10.90 -10.46 -4.78
CA PRO A 66 -9.68 -10.09 -4.08
C PRO A 66 -8.45 -10.73 -4.76
N MET A 67 -7.40 -9.94 -4.97
CA MET A 67 -6.14 -10.44 -5.51
C MET A 67 -5.10 -10.50 -4.38
N PRO A 68 -4.65 -11.70 -3.95
CA PRO A 68 -3.63 -11.80 -2.93
C PRO A 68 -2.34 -11.12 -3.40
N LEU A 69 -1.70 -10.40 -2.49
CA LEU A 69 -0.46 -9.68 -2.81
C LEU A 69 0.70 -10.68 -2.88
N MET A 70 1.59 -10.49 -3.84
CA MET A 70 2.87 -11.21 -3.89
C MET A 70 3.76 -10.78 -2.72
N GLU A 71 4.70 -11.63 -2.31
CA GLU A 71 5.54 -11.36 -1.12
C GLU A 71 6.27 -10.00 -1.20
N PHE A 72 6.80 -9.62 -2.38
CA PHE A 72 7.44 -8.32 -2.57
C PHE A 72 6.45 -7.14 -2.52
N GLN A 73 5.20 -7.34 -2.94
CA GLN A 73 4.16 -6.32 -2.84
C GLN A 73 3.76 -6.10 -1.38
N LYS A 74 3.68 -7.19 -0.59
CA LYS A 74 3.52 -7.11 0.87
C LYS A 74 4.67 -6.36 1.52
N PHE A 75 5.91 -6.62 1.08
CA PHE A 75 7.08 -5.89 1.56
C PHE A 75 6.99 -4.39 1.27
N ILE A 76 6.58 -3.99 0.05
CA ILE A 76 6.40 -2.58 -0.33
C ILE A 76 5.33 -1.92 0.55
N VAL A 77 4.11 -2.47 0.58
CA VAL A 77 2.99 -1.89 1.33
C VAL A 77 3.30 -1.87 2.83
N GLY A 78 3.71 -3.00 3.40
CA GLY A 78 3.99 -3.12 4.82
C GLY A 78 5.14 -2.22 5.28
N SER A 79 6.21 -2.07 4.49
CA SER A 79 7.31 -1.17 4.84
C SER A 79 6.87 0.30 4.93
N LEU A 80 5.97 0.73 4.05
CA LEU A 80 5.49 2.13 4.01
C LEU A 80 4.54 2.48 5.16
N TYR A 81 3.75 1.51 5.63
CA TYR A 81 2.78 1.74 6.70
C TYR A 81 3.28 1.32 8.09
N GLY A 82 4.20 0.35 8.16
CA GLY A 82 4.71 -0.22 9.41
C GLY A 82 5.81 0.58 10.08
N TRP A 83 6.69 1.26 9.34
CA TRP A 83 7.71 2.12 9.94
C TRP A 83 7.12 3.45 10.39
N ARG A 84 7.18 3.73 11.69
CA ARG A 84 6.60 4.92 12.33
C ARG A 84 7.68 5.81 12.93
N ARG A 85 7.42 7.11 13.01
CA ARG A 85 8.16 8.09 13.80
C ARG A 85 7.16 8.80 14.72
N GLY A 86 7.15 8.42 16.00
CA GLY A 86 6.03 8.72 16.90
C GLY A 86 4.70 8.27 16.28
N GLN A 87 3.73 9.18 16.18
CA GLN A 87 2.40 8.89 15.60
C GLN A 87 2.36 9.01 14.07
N TYR A 88 3.46 9.33 13.39
CA TYR A 88 3.50 9.56 11.94
C TYR A 88 4.22 8.44 11.19
N ARG A 89 4.03 8.36 9.87
CA ARG A 89 4.83 7.47 9.02
C ARG A 89 6.27 7.97 9.00
N MET A 90 7.23 7.06 9.13
CA MET A 90 8.64 7.39 8.97
C MET A 90 8.95 7.79 7.52
N PHE A 91 8.47 7.00 6.56
CA PHE A 91 8.67 7.27 5.14
C PHE A 91 7.51 8.10 4.59
N THR A 92 7.82 9.33 4.18
CA THR A 92 6.86 10.25 3.54
C THR A 92 7.00 10.27 2.02
N LYS A 93 8.14 9.82 1.49
CA LYS A 93 8.43 9.68 0.06
C LYS A 93 8.88 8.26 -0.24
N ALA A 94 8.38 7.69 -1.33
CA ALA A 94 8.74 6.35 -1.79
C ALA A 94 8.95 6.35 -3.30
N TYR A 95 10.03 5.71 -3.75
CA TYR A 95 10.27 5.44 -5.15
C TYR A 95 10.20 3.93 -5.39
N ILE A 96 9.27 3.51 -6.24
CA ILE A 96 8.99 2.11 -6.52
C ILE A 96 9.21 1.87 -8.01
N SER A 97 10.21 1.06 -8.34
CA SER A 97 10.47 0.61 -9.72
C SER A 97 9.95 -0.81 -9.88
N MET A 98 8.99 -1.00 -10.80
CA MET A 98 8.34 -2.29 -11.04
C MET A 98 8.21 -2.56 -12.54
N ALA A 99 8.40 -3.82 -12.92
CA ALA A 99 8.19 -4.29 -14.29
C ALA A 99 6.73 -4.15 -14.74
N ARG A 100 6.50 -4.17 -16.06
CA ARG A 100 5.15 -4.15 -16.65
C ARG A 100 4.37 -5.40 -16.22
N LYS A 101 3.04 -5.28 -16.16
CA LYS A 101 2.07 -6.34 -15.80
C LYS A 101 2.18 -6.91 -14.37
N GLN A 102 2.90 -6.25 -13.45
CA GLN A 102 3.06 -6.68 -12.05
C GLN A 102 2.03 -6.09 -11.06
N GLY A 103 0.82 -5.76 -11.52
CA GLY A 103 -0.24 -5.23 -10.64
C GLY A 103 0.02 -3.85 -10.02
N LYS A 104 0.99 -3.07 -10.52
CA LYS A 104 1.36 -1.77 -9.92
C LYS A 104 0.20 -0.80 -9.74
N SER A 105 -0.73 -0.74 -10.71
CA SER A 105 -1.88 0.15 -10.65
C SER A 105 -2.86 -0.28 -9.56
N LEU A 106 -3.01 -1.59 -9.33
CA LEU A 106 -3.86 -2.12 -8.26
C LEU A 106 -3.30 -1.76 -6.88
N ILE A 107 -1.99 -1.90 -6.69
CA ILE A 107 -1.31 -1.51 -5.44
C ILE A 107 -1.47 -0.01 -5.18
N VAL A 108 -1.17 0.83 -6.18
CA VAL A 108 -1.26 2.30 -6.02
C VAL A 108 -2.70 2.73 -5.75
N SER A 109 -3.67 2.14 -6.45
CA SER A 109 -5.10 2.36 -6.21
C SER A 109 -5.49 1.95 -4.78
N GLY A 110 -5.09 0.76 -4.35
CA GLY A 110 -5.42 0.26 -3.02
C GLY A 110 -4.77 1.04 -1.89
N MET A 111 -3.53 1.48 -2.07
CA MET A 111 -2.85 2.39 -1.15
C MET A 111 -3.54 3.75 -1.09
N SER A 112 -4.01 4.27 -2.22
CA SER A 112 -4.79 5.51 -2.27
C SER A 112 -6.08 5.37 -1.46
N VAL A 113 -6.84 4.30 -1.68
CA VAL A 113 -8.08 4.05 -0.93
C VAL A 113 -7.80 3.84 0.57
N ASN A 114 -6.72 3.14 0.92
CA ASN A 114 -6.31 2.96 2.31
C ASN A 114 -6.02 4.29 3.00
N GLU A 115 -5.29 5.18 2.32
CA GLU A 115 -4.97 6.51 2.82
C GLU A 115 -6.23 7.38 2.97
N LEU A 116 -7.16 7.28 2.02
CA LEU A 116 -8.42 8.02 2.06
C LEU A 116 -9.24 7.64 3.29
N LEU A 117 -9.40 6.34 3.53
CA LEU A 117 -10.29 5.82 4.57
C LEU A 117 -9.65 5.78 5.96
N PHE A 118 -8.36 5.44 6.05
CA PHE A 118 -7.68 5.15 7.32
C PHE A 118 -6.49 6.05 7.60
N GLY A 119 -6.15 6.97 6.70
CA GLY A 119 -5.16 7.99 7.00
C GLY A 119 -5.55 8.77 8.27
N GLN A 120 -4.55 9.19 9.03
CA GLN A 120 -4.75 9.97 10.26
C GLN A 120 -4.57 11.47 10.03
N TYR A 121 -3.78 11.87 9.03
CA TYR A 121 -3.41 13.26 8.76
C TYR A 121 -3.51 13.59 7.26
N PRO A 122 -4.00 14.79 6.88
CA PRO A 122 -4.80 15.71 7.72
C PRO A 122 -6.12 15.03 8.14
N LYS A 123 -6.70 15.40 9.29
CA LYS A 123 -7.91 14.75 9.82
C LYS A 123 -9.16 15.03 8.98
N PHE A 124 -9.22 16.20 8.36
CA PHE A 124 -10.31 16.66 7.50
C PHE A 124 -9.76 17.03 6.11
N ASN A 125 -10.63 17.03 5.10
CA ASN A 125 -10.32 17.45 3.73
C ASN A 125 -9.08 16.76 3.14
N ARG A 126 -8.89 15.47 3.44
CA ARG A 126 -7.80 14.69 2.85
C ARG A 126 -8.00 14.53 1.35
N GLN A 127 -6.98 14.90 0.59
CA GLN A 127 -6.97 14.82 -0.85
C GLN A 127 -5.85 13.88 -1.30
N ILE A 128 -6.14 13.10 -2.33
CA ILE A 128 -5.20 12.17 -2.94
C ILE A 128 -5.10 12.51 -4.41
N TYR A 129 -3.90 12.90 -4.82
CA TYR A 129 -3.61 13.28 -6.19
C TYR A 129 -2.91 12.15 -6.91
N VAL A 130 -3.34 11.90 -8.15
CA VAL A 130 -2.69 10.94 -9.05
C VAL A 130 -2.13 11.72 -10.24
N ALA A 131 -0.80 11.77 -10.33
CA ALA A 131 -0.11 12.32 -11.48
C ALA A 131 0.50 11.19 -12.31
N SER A 132 0.43 11.30 -13.63
CA SER A 132 1.02 10.35 -14.56
C SER A 132 1.38 11.06 -15.86
N SER A 133 2.26 10.46 -16.67
CA SER A 133 2.69 11.03 -17.95
C SER A 133 1.54 11.25 -18.92
N THR A 134 0.43 10.51 -18.79
CA THR A 134 -0.77 10.69 -19.60
C THR A 134 -2.02 10.77 -18.72
N TYR A 135 -2.96 11.62 -19.12
CA TYR A 135 -4.27 11.72 -18.47
C TYR A 135 -5.00 10.37 -18.41
N LYS A 136 -4.94 9.57 -19.49
CA LYS A 136 -5.56 8.23 -19.54
C LYS A 136 -5.01 7.29 -18.46
N GLN A 137 -3.71 7.35 -18.18
CA GLN A 137 -3.10 6.54 -17.11
C GLN A 137 -3.55 7.01 -15.72
N ALA A 138 -3.58 8.32 -15.48
CA ALA A 138 -4.09 8.87 -14.23
C ALA A 138 -5.57 8.53 -14.01
N GLN A 139 -6.40 8.69 -15.05
CA GLN A 139 -7.81 8.34 -15.04
C GLN A 139 -8.05 6.84 -14.79
N THR A 140 -7.17 5.98 -15.30
CA THR A 140 -7.26 4.53 -15.04
C THR A 140 -7.11 4.22 -13.55
N ILE A 141 -6.10 4.79 -12.89
CA ILE A 141 -5.88 4.58 -11.44
C ILE A 141 -7.07 5.13 -10.64
N PHE A 142 -7.57 6.32 -11.00
CA PHE A 142 -8.74 6.90 -10.35
C PHE A 142 -9.99 6.04 -10.51
N LYS A 143 -10.28 5.56 -11.72
CA LYS A 143 -11.40 4.65 -12.01
C LYS A 143 -11.29 3.36 -11.20
N MET A 144 -10.09 2.78 -11.10
CA MET A 144 -9.85 1.59 -10.26
C MET A 144 -10.17 1.88 -8.79
N ALA A 145 -9.72 3.02 -8.25
CA ALA A 145 -9.97 3.40 -6.86
C ALA A 145 -11.47 3.62 -6.59
N SER A 146 -12.16 4.33 -7.50
CA SER A 146 -13.61 4.55 -7.43
C SER A 146 -14.38 3.23 -7.48
N GLN A 147 -14.01 2.30 -8.37
CA GLN A 147 -14.62 0.97 -8.44
C GLN A 147 -14.38 0.17 -7.16
N GLN A 148 -13.16 0.18 -6.61
CA GLN A 148 -12.85 -0.46 -5.34
C GLN A 148 -13.70 0.08 -4.19
N VAL A 149 -13.88 1.41 -4.10
CA VAL A 149 -14.78 2.02 -3.10
C VAL A 149 -16.22 1.57 -3.31
N ASN A 150 -16.74 1.62 -4.54
CA ASN A 150 -18.11 1.19 -4.84
C ASN A 150 -18.35 -0.29 -4.46
N LEU A 151 -17.38 -1.15 -4.72
CA LEU A 151 -17.46 -2.57 -4.36
C LEU A 151 -17.37 -2.80 -2.85
N MET A 152 -16.60 -2.00 -2.13
CA MET A 152 -16.63 -2.03 -0.66
C MET A 152 -17.97 -1.55 -0.11
N ARG A 153 -18.59 -0.53 -0.73
CA ARG A 153 -19.91 -0.02 -0.32
C ARG A 153 -21.03 -1.04 -0.54
N SER A 154 -20.96 -1.86 -1.58
CA SER A 154 -21.95 -2.92 -1.80
C SER A 154 -21.84 -4.04 -0.76
N LYS A 155 -20.65 -4.26 -0.20
CA LYS A 155 -20.37 -5.31 0.80
C LYS A 155 -20.45 -4.83 2.26
N SER A 156 -20.30 -3.53 2.53
CA SER A 156 -20.24 -2.98 3.89
C SER A 156 -21.16 -1.76 4.07
N LYS A 157 -22.17 -1.92 4.94
CA LYS A 157 -23.08 -0.84 5.33
C LYS A 157 -22.33 0.35 5.94
N PHE A 158 -21.34 0.09 6.78
CA PHE A 158 -20.50 1.12 7.40
C PHE A 158 -19.78 2.00 6.36
N ILE A 159 -19.14 1.37 5.37
CA ILE A 159 -18.44 2.11 4.30
C ILE A 159 -19.45 2.89 3.45
N ARG A 160 -20.62 2.29 3.17
CA ARG A 160 -21.68 2.94 2.39
C ARG A 160 -22.21 4.22 3.02
N GLU A 161 -22.31 4.28 4.34
CA GLU A 161 -22.79 5.45 5.09
C GLU A 161 -21.70 6.52 5.25
N LYS A 162 -20.41 6.12 5.28
CA LYS A 162 -19.27 7.03 5.51
C LYS A 162 -18.61 7.55 4.23
N THR A 163 -19.02 7.08 3.06
CA THR A 163 -18.44 7.49 1.79
C THR A 163 -19.51 7.97 0.83
N ASP A 164 -19.19 8.97 0.02
CA ASP A 164 -19.98 9.38 -1.14
C ASP A 164 -19.12 9.23 -2.40
N VAL A 165 -19.70 8.72 -3.49
CA VAL A 165 -18.99 8.55 -4.78
C VAL A 165 -19.81 9.29 -5.82
N ARG A 166 -19.37 10.52 -6.10
CA ARG A 166 -19.99 11.35 -7.14
C ARG A 166 -19.30 11.06 -8.47
N LYS A 167 -20.10 10.83 -9.52
CA LYS A 167 -19.58 10.84 -10.88
C LYS A 167 -19.24 12.29 -11.22
N ASP A 168 -18.07 12.51 -11.82
CA ASP A 168 -17.79 13.80 -12.46
C ASP A 168 -18.88 14.05 -13.50
N ARG A 169 -19.61 15.16 -13.32
CA ARG A 169 -20.47 15.75 -14.35
C ARG A 169 -19.58 16.65 -15.20
N HIS A 170 -18.69 16.05 -15.98
CA HIS A 170 -17.87 16.74 -16.97
C HIS A 170 -17.89 15.96 -18.27
#